data_AF-A0A2W7IQA3-F1
#
_entry.id   AF-A0A2W7IQA3-F1
#
_cell.length_a   1.000
_cell.length_b   1.000
_cell.length_c   1.000
_cell.angle_alpha   90.00
_cell.angle_beta   90.00
_cell.angle_gamma   90.00
#
_symmetry.space_group_name_H-M   'P 1'
#
loop_
_entity.id
_entity.type
_entity.pdbx_description
1 polymer ?
#
loop_
_entity_poly.entity_id
_entity_poly.type
_entity_poly.pdbx_seq_one_letter_code
_entity_poly.pdbx_strand_id
1 'polypeptide(L)'
;MNAKELLRPRFELIADFPGNHYGQIGTILDRNWSKYPNDDETEKPIWSISDFPHLFRKLNWWEKRTKDEMPKKLKSLVSKDDPDFDLEKEEVYHIVDWDMDNLYGFIDKEKREVCDLEIFSPEYGYIPVD
;
A
#
# COMPACT_ATOMS: atom_id res chain seq x y z
N MET A 1 -6.91 2.49 -11.00
CA MET A 1 -7.26 3.10 -9.70
C MET A 1 -6.62 4.47 -9.61
N ASN A 2 -7.15 5.38 -8.79
CA ASN A 2 -6.48 6.64 -8.48
C ASN A 2 -5.50 6.48 -7.31
N ALA A 3 -4.60 7.45 -7.12
CA ALA A 3 -3.61 7.45 -6.05
C ALA A 3 -4.24 7.32 -4.65
N LYS A 4 -5.37 8.00 -4.41
CA LYS A 4 -6.07 7.97 -3.12
C LYS A 4 -6.62 6.59 -2.77
N GLU A 5 -7.09 5.82 -3.75
CA GLU A 5 -7.53 4.43 -3.57
C GLU A 5 -6.35 3.49 -3.33
N LEU A 6 -5.24 3.73 -4.03
CA LEU A 6 -4.02 2.93 -3.90
C LEU A 6 -3.44 3.01 -2.47
N LEU A 7 -3.45 4.21 -1.89
CA LEU A 7 -2.92 4.50 -0.56
C LEU A 7 -3.84 4.10 0.60
N ARG A 8 -5.02 3.52 0.34
CA ARG A 8 -5.88 3.01 1.42
C ARG A 8 -5.18 1.85 2.13
N PRO A 9 -5.19 1.80 3.47
CA PRO A 9 -4.64 0.68 4.21
C PRO A 9 -5.27 -0.64 3.79
N ARG A 10 -4.44 -1.65 3.52
CA ARG A 10 -4.85 -3.01 3.21
C ARG A 10 -4.21 -3.98 4.18
N PHE A 11 -4.92 -5.05 4.49
CA PHE A 11 -4.47 -6.07 5.44
C PHE A 11 -4.73 -7.47 4.88
N GLU A 12 -3.76 -8.36 5.04
CA GLU A 12 -3.90 -9.79 4.73
C GLU A 12 -4.17 -10.55 6.04
N LEU A 13 -5.24 -11.33 6.08
CA LEU A 13 -5.49 -12.27 7.18
C LEU A 13 -4.48 -13.42 7.11
N ILE A 14 -3.56 -13.52 8.07
CA ILE A 14 -2.45 -14.49 8.04
C ILE A 14 -2.62 -15.65 9.03
N ALA A 15 -3.55 -15.56 9.97
CA ALA A 15 -3.85 -16.62 10.92
C ALA A 15 -5.35 -16.69 11.20
N ASP A 16 -5.86 -17.90 11.42
CA ASP A 16 -7.25 -18.11 11.84
C ASP A 16 -7.40 -17.87 13.36
N PHE A 17 -8.61 -17.55 13.79
CA PHE A 17 -8.91 -17.28 15.20
C PHE A 17 -10.38 -17.56 15.54
N PRO A 18 -10.72 -17.85 16.81
CA PRO A 18 -12.09 -18.11 17.20
C PRO A 18 -13.04 -16.96 16.84
N GLY A 19 -14.13 -17.28 16.12
CA GLY A 19 -15.12 -16.29 15.69
C GLY A 19 -14.70 -15.44 14.48
N ASN A 20 -13.69 -15.89 13.73
CA ASN A 20 -13.29 -15.26 12.48
C ASN A 20 -14.46 -15.22 11.47
N HIS A 21 -14.81 -14.01 11.08
CA HIS A 21 -15.85 -13.70 10.09
C HIS A 21 -15.28 -12.89 8.91
N TYR A 22 -13.97 -12.66 8.88
CA TYR A 22 -13.30 -11.88 7.83
C TYR A 22 -12.98 -12.71 6.59
N GLY A 23 -13.07 -14.04 6.68
CA GLY A 23 -12.81 -14.97 5.58
C GLY A 23 -11.72 -15.98 5.93
N GLN A 24 -11.18 -16.63 4.90
CA GLN A 24 -10.08 -17.60 5.05
C GLN A 24 -8.72 -16.90 5.11
N ILE A 25 -7.69 -17.57 5.65
CA ILE A 25 -6.30 -17.10 5.56
C ILE A 25 -5.96 -16.74 4.09
N GLY A 26 -5.30 -15.60 3.90
CA GLY A 26 -5.02 -14.99 2.61
C GLY A 26 -6.08 -13.98 2.13
N THR A 27 -7.17 -13.79 2.87
CA THR A 27 -8.19 -12.79 2.53
C THR A 27 -7.61 -11.38 2.68
N ILE A 28 -7.81 -10.53 1.67
CA ILE A 28 -7.38 -9.13 1.68
C ILE A 28 -8.54 -8.23 2.11
N LEU A 29 -8.30 -7.45 3.16
CA LEU A 29 -9.22 -6.48 3.72
C LEU A 29 -8.78 -5.08 3.27
N ASP A 30 -9.70 -4.31 2.69
CA ASP A 30 -9.46 -3.02 2.03
C ASP A 30 -9.60 -1.80 2.96
N ARG A 31 -9.77 -2.06 4.25
CA ARG A 31 -9.93 -1.05 5.30
C ARG A 31 -9.50 -1.60 6.64
N ASN A 32 -9.13 -0.68 7.54
CA ASN A 32 -8.88 -0.99 8.93
C ASN A 32 -10.23 -1.07 9.65
N TRP A 33 -10.84 -2.27 9.70
CA TRP A 33 -12.11 -2.45 10.39
C TRP A 33 -11.95 -2.21 11.88
N SER A 34 -12.91 -1.51 12.45
CA SER A 34 -12.94 -1.14 13.85
C SER A 34 -14.33 -1.45 14.42
N LYS A 35 -14.38 -2.11 15.57
CA LYS A 35 -15.65 -2.46 16.23
C LYS A 35 -15.97 -1.43 17.30
N TYR A 36 -17.14 -0.79 17.18
CA TYR A 36 -17.69 0.07 18.22
C TYR A 36 -18.56 -0.76 19.18
N PRO A 37 -18.54 -0.46 20.49
CA PRO A 37 -19.38 -1.14 21.47
C PRO A 37 -20.87 -0.89 21.24
N ASN A 38 -21.22 0.28 20.69
CA ASN A 38 -22.55 0.67 20.24
C ASN A 38 -22.37 1.36 18.88
N ASP A 39 -23.37 1.31 17.99
CA ASP A 39 -23.37 1.97 16.65
C ASP A 39 -23.33 3.52 16.70
N ASP A 40 -22.81 4.09 17.79
CA ASP A 40 -22.62 5.52 17.98
C ASP A 40 -21.18 5.87 17.57
N GLU A 41 -21.03 6.45 16.37
CA GLU A 41 -19.76 6.85 15.76
C GLU A 41 -18.94 7.88 16.58
N THR A 42 -19.47 8.32 17.72
CA THR A 42 -18.86 9.30 18.63
C THR A 42 -17.87 8.69 19.62
N GLU A 43 -17.90 7.38 19.84
CA GLU A 43 -16.93 6.69 20.71
C GLU A 43 -15.69 6.24 19.95
N LYS A 44 -14.54 6.08 20.61
CA LYS A 44 -13.36 5.49 19.96
C LYS A 44 -13.57 3.99 19.79
N PRO A 45 -13.17 3.39 18.67
CA PRO A 45 -13.33 1.96 18.49
C PRO A 45 -12.56 1.21 19.58
N ILE A 46 -13.15 0.13 20.10
CA ILE A 46 -12.54 -0.64 21.18
C ILE A 46 -11.26 -1.30 20.68
N TRP A 47 -11.32 -1.93 19.50
CA TRP A 47 -10.16 -2.51 18.82
C TRP A 47 -10.24 -2.30 17.31
N SER A 48 -9.06 -2.28 16.69
CA SER A 48 -8.82 -2.13 15.27
C SER A 48 -8.05 -3.33 14.73
N ILE A 49 -8.22 -3.68 13.44
CA ILE A 49 -7.42 -4.73 12.79
C ILE A 49 -5.91 -4.52 13.00
N SER A 50 -5.45 -3.26 12.93
CA SER A 50 -4.04 -2.89 13.11
C SER A 50 -3.47 -3.24 14.49
N ASP A 51 -4.33 -3.46 15.50
CA ASP A 51 -3.91 -3.82 16.87
C ASP A 51 -3.50 -5.31 16.99
N PHE A 52 -3.78 -6.12 15.96
CA PHE A 52 -3.54 -7.57 15.96
C PHE A 52 -2.59 -8.00 14.82
N PRO A 53 -1.31 -7.58 14.84
CA PRO A 53 -0.36 -7.87 13.76
C PRO A 53 -0.04 -9.38 13.60
N HIS A 54 -0.33 -10.19 14.62
CA HIS A 54 -0.18 -11.65 14.57
C HIS A 54 -1.34 -12.35 13.82
N LEU A 55 -2.47 -11.67 13.64
CA LEU A 55 -3.62 -12.16 12.86
C LEU A 55 -3.66 -11.50 11.48
N PHE A 56 -3.25 -10.22 11.39
CA PHE A 56 -3.34 -9.43 10.18
C PHE A 56 -2.01 -8.79 9.83
N ARG A 57 -1.53 -9.04 8.61
CA ARG A 57 -0.34 -8.38 8.07
C ARG A 57 -0.75 -7.14 7.30
N LYS A 58 -0.26 -5.97 7.67
CA LYS A 58 -0.44 -4.75 6.87
C LYS A 58 0.31 -4.93 5.54
N LEU A 59 -0.37 -4.66 4.44
CA LEU A 59 0.19 -4.70 3.10
C LEU A 59 0.69 -3.31 2.68
N ASN A 60 1.78 -3.29 1.92
CA ASN A 60 2.18 -2.12 1.16
C ASN A 60 1.12 -1.80 0.10
N TRP A 61 1.10 -0.56 -0.36
CA TRP A 61 0.07 -0.10 -1.31
C TRP A 61 0.07 -0.92 -2.61
N TRP A 62 1.21 -1.50 -2.99
CA TRP A 62 1.42 -2.26 -4.24
C TRP A 62 1.23 -3.78 -4.11
N GLU A 63 1.26 -4.34 -2.89
CA GLU A 63 1.23 -5.80 -2.70
C GLU A 63 -0.10 -6.41 -3.16
N LYS A 64 -0.04 -7.64 -3.71
CA LYS A 64 -1.23 -8.40 -4.14
C LYS A 64 -2.15 -7.58 -5.06
N ARG A 65 -1.57 -6.76 -5.94
CA ARG A 65 -2.28 -6.07 -7.02
C ARG A 65 -2.00 -6.74 -8.34
N THR A 66 -2.96 -6.60 -9.24
CA THR A 66 -2.77 -6.91 -10.65
C THR A 66 -2.13 -5.72 -11.35
N LYS A 67 -1.51 -6.00 -12.49
CA LYS A 67 -0.90 -5.00 -13.36
C LYS A 67 -1.83 -3.83 -13.72
N ASP A 68 -3.11 -4.13 -13.97
CA ASP A 68 -4.10 -3.11 -14.37
C ASP A 68 -4.53 -2.20 -13.21
N GLU A 69 -4.27 -2.62 -11.98
CA GLU A 69 -4.55 -1.82 -10.78
C GLU A 69 -3.39 -0.88 -10.43
N MET A 70 -2.21 -1.07 -11.01
CA MET A 70 -1.02 -0.30 -10.71
C MET A 70 -1.10 1.13 -11.29
N PRO A 71 -0.49 2.12 -10.61
CA PRO A 71 -0.46 3.50 -11.07
C PRO A 71 0.43 3.66 -12.30
N LYS A 72 0.19 4.72 -13.06
CA LYS A 72 1.06 5.12 -14.18
C LYS A 72 2.07 6.20 -13.81
N LYS A 73 2.00 6.73 -12.59
CA LYS A 73 2.88 7.78 -12.11
C LYS A 73 3.27 7.53 -10.66
N LEU A 74 4.53 7.74 -10.36
CA LEU A 74 5.09 7.61 -9.02
C LEU A 74 5.94 8.83 -8.65
N LYS A 75 6.05 9.11 -7.36
CA LYS A 75 7.10 9.96 -6.78
C LYS A 75 7.94 9.16 -5.81
N SER A 76 9.23 9.46 -5.74
CA SER A 76 10.15 8.84 -4.78
C SER A 76 9.99 9.45 -3.39
N LEU A 77 10.15 8.63 -2.35
CA LEU A 77 10.23 9.04 -0.96
C LEU A 77 11.64 8.87 -0.38
N VAL A 78 12.64 8.57 -1.20
CA VAL A 78 14.00 8.27 -0.73
C VAL A 78 14.60 9.39 0.12
N SER A 79 14.29 10.64 -0.23
CA SER A 79 14.76 11.86 0.43
C SER A 79 13.76 12.43 1.45
N LYS A 80 12.73 11.68 1.86
CA LYS A 80 11.65 12.23 2.70
C LYS A 80 12.10 12.78 4.06
N ASP A 81 13.26 12.35 4.54
CA ASP A 81 13.84 12.76 5.82
C ASP A 81 14.77 13.97 5.68
N ASP A 82 15.02 14.45 4.45
CA ASP A 82 15.81 15.65 4.20
C ASP A 82 15.03 16.90 4.66
N PRO A 83 15.66 17.89 5.33
CA PRO A 83 14.97 19.07 5.85
C PRO A 83 14.24 19.90 4.80
N ASP A 84 14.72 19.87 3.56
CA ASP A 84 14.17 20.62 2.42
C ASP A 84 13.22 19.77 1.56
N PHE A 85 12.87 18.55 1.99
CA PHE A 85 11.98 17.67 1.25
C PHE A 85 10.60 18.30 1.06
N ASP A 86 10.18 18.37 -0.20
CA ASP A 86 8.86 18.83 -0.58
C ASP A 86 8.32 17.89 -1.66
N LEU A 87 7.38 17.04 -1.25
CA LEU A 87 6.78 16.05 -2.13
C LEU A 87 6.22 16.68 -3.41
N GLU A 88 5.74 17.91 -3.38
CA GLU A 88 5.21 18.57 -4.58
C GLU A 88 6.30 18.90 -5.61
N LYS A 89 7.54 19.09 -5.17
CA LYS A 89 8.71 19.39 -6.02
C LYS A 89 9.42 18.14 -6.54
N GLU A 90 9.17 16.97 -5.96
CA GLU A 90 9.78 15.71 -6.40
C GLU A 90 9.42 15.35 -7.85
N GLU A 91 10.37 14.70 -8.54
CA GLU A 91 10.19 14.24 -9.91
C GLU A 91 9.09 13.18 -10.00
N VAL A 92 8.27 13.28 -11.06
CA VAL A 92 7.22 12.32 -11.37
C VAL A 92 7.77 11.30 -12.37
N TYR A 93 7.89 10.05 -11.93
CA TYR A 93 8.24 8.93 -12.77
C TYR A 93 7.00 8.43 -13.52
N HIS A 94 7.05 8.48 -14.84
CA HIS A 94 5.98 7.97 -15.71
C HIS A 94 6.23 6.50 -16.03
N ILE A 95 5.38 5.63 -15.51
CA ILE A 95 5.49 4.19 -15.70
C ILE A 95 4.83 3.78 -17.01
N VAL A 96 5.62 3.23 -17.92
CA VAL A 96 5.17 2.76 -19.23
C VAL A 96 4.69 1.31 -19.18
N ASP A 97 5.22 0.51 -18.24
CA ASP A 97 4.81 -0.87 -18.06
C ASP A 97 5.20 -1.40 -16.68
N TRP A 98 4.45 -2.41 -16.22
CA TRP A 98 4.73 -3.10 -14.98
C TRP A 98 5.14 -4.56 -15.23
N ASP A 99 6.22 -4.96 -14.57
CA ASP A 99 6.58 -6.35 -14.34
C ASP A 99 6.20 -6.70 -12.90
N MET A 100 5.15 -7.51 -12.74
CA MET A 100 4.61 -7.86 -11.43
C MET A 100 5.35 -9.02 -10.77
N ASP A 101 6.18 -9.77 -11.53
CA ASP A 101 6.96 -10.88 -10.99
C ASP A 101 8.18 -10.33 -10.23
N ASN A 102 8.76 -9.24 -10.73
CA ASN A 102 9.89 -8.54 -10.10
C ASN A 102 9.50 -7.21 -9.43
N LEU A 103 8.23 -6.81 -9.52
CA LEU A 103 7.69 -5.56 -8.96
C LEU A 103 8.39 -4.29 -9.49
N TYR A 104 8.70 -4.29 -10.78
CA TYR A 104 9.34 -3.18 -11.48
C TYR A 104 8.33 -2.36 -12.28
N GLY A 105 8.35 -1.05 -12.06
CA GLY A 105 7.70 -0.07 -12.94
C GLY A 105 8.71 0.48 -13.93
N PHE A 106 8.63 0.09 -15.20
CA PHE A 106 9.52 0.61 -16.24
C PHE A 106 9.21 2.06 -16.55
N ILE A 107 10.23 2.91 -16.53
CA ILE A 107 10.19 4.29 -17.03
C ILE A 107 10.62 4.29 -18.50
N ASP A 108 11.72 3.59 -18.80
CA ASP A 108 12.25 3.39 -20.15
C ASP A 108 12.73 1.93 -20.30
N LYS A 109 12.04 1.17 -21.18
CA LYS A 109 12.36 -0.25 -21.40
C LYS A 109 13.66 -0.47 -22.15
N GLU A 110 14.03 0.44 -23.06
CA GLU A 110 15.24 0.29 -23.87
C GLU A 110 16.47 0.56 -23.03
N LYS A 111 16.41 1.57 -22.16
CA LYS A 111 17.47 1.90 -21.21
C LYS A 111 17.47 1.05 -19.94
N ARG A 112 16.39 0.27 -19.72
CA ARG A 112 16.14 -0.50 -18.48
C ARG A 112 16.10 0.40 -17.23
N GLU A 113 15.52 1.58 -17.38
CA GLU A 113 15.26 2.48 -16.25
C GLU A 113 13.95 2.07 -15.58
N VAL A 114 14.01 1.80 -14.28
CA VAL A 114 12.89 1.23 -13.51
C VAL A 114 12.74 1.93 -12.16
N CYS A 115 11.50 1.95 -11.66
CA CYS A 115 11.20 2.06 -10.23
C CYS A 115 11.07 0.65 -9.65
N ASP A 116 11.96 0.29 -8.74
CA ASP A 116 11.92 -0.98 -8.01
C ASP A 116 11.17 -0.80 -6.69
N LEU A 117 10.03 -1.47 -6.52
CA LEU A 117 9.21 -1.30 -5.32
C LEU A 117 9.76 -1.99 -4.06
N GLU A 118 10.76 -2.85 -4.20
CA GLU A 118 11.36 -3.64 -3.10
C GLU A 118 12.77 -3.18 -2.73
N ILE A 119 13.41 -2.31 -3.52
CA ILE A 119 14.79 -1.86 -3.29
C ILE A 119 14.99 -1.13 -1.95
N PHE A 120 14.00 -0.34 -1.54
CA PHE A 120 14.00 0.39 -0.27
C PHE A 120 12.88 -0.13 0.64
N SER A 121 13.03 0.09 1.95
CA SER A 121 11.90 -0.11 2.87
C SER A 121 10.68 0.67 2.34
N PRO A 122 9.46 0.14 2.45
CA PRO A 122 8.28 0.73 1.82
C PRO A 122 8.05 2.20 2.17
N GLU A 123 8.41 2.61 3.39
CA GLU A 123 8.30 3.99 3.83
C GLU A 123 9.28 4.96 3.15
N TYR A 124 10.32 4.47 2.47
CA TYR A 124 11.31 5.23 1.68
C TYR A 124 11.23 4.93 0.17
N GLY A 125 10.28 4.10 -0.26
CA GLY A 125 10.13 3.67 -1.65
C GLY A 125 9.41 4.72 -2.50
N TYR A 126 8.28 4.33 -3.06
CA TYR A 126 7.50 5.17 -3.97
C TYR A 126 6.08 5.37 -3.48
N ILE A 127 5.47 6.48 -3.89
CA ILE A 127 4.02 6.70 -3.75
C ILE A 127 3.35 6.92 -5.11
N PRO A 128 2.12 6.43 -5.30
CA PRO A 128 1.31 6.74 -6.46
C PRO A 128 0.88 8.21 -6.46
N VAL A 129 0.84 8.81 -7.65
CA VAL A 129 0.27 10.14 -7.90
C VAL A 129 -0.61 10.11 -9.15
N ASP A 130 -1.52 11.08 -9.29
CA ASP A 130 -2.49 11.14 -10.41
C ASP A 130 -1.98 11.93 -11.64
#